data_AF-S7U988-F1
#
_entry.id   AF-S7U988-F1
#
_cell.length_a   1.000
_cell.length_b   1.000
_cell.length_c   1.000
_cell.angle_alpha   90.00
_cell.angle_beta   90.00
_cell.angle_gamma   90.00
#
_symmetry.space_group_name_H-M   'P 1'
#
loop_
_entity.id
_entity.type
_entity.pdbx_description
1 polymer ?
#
loop_
_entity_poly.entity_id
_entity_poly.type
_entity_poly.pdbx_seq_one_letter_code
_entity_poly.pdbx_strand_id
1 'polypeptide(L)'
;MGGEENDPPYEGEIVYKDDMGVICRCWNWREAQRTMLTEQTKRAFLCMESIDDTRHEALHQALEELACLIQRHLGGTVKKHLLDARHSEIPIID
;
A
#
# COMPACT_ATOMS: atom_id res chain seq x y z
N MET A 1 14.79 -12.89 -7.69
CA MET A 1 13.85 -13.58 -6.77
C MET A 1 12.46 -13.14 -7.15
N GLY A 2 11.57 -14.10 -7.39
CA GLY A 2 10.21 -13.95 -7.87
C GLY A 2 9.77 -15.36 -8.22
N GLY A 3 8.96 -15.97 -7.37
CA GLY A 3 8.44 -17.30 -7.64
C GLY A 3 7.31 -17.18 -8.64
N GLU A 4 7.33 -18.00 -9.68
CA GLU A 4 6.18 -18.15 -10.60
C GLU A 4 5.11 -19.08 -10.00
N GLU A 5 5.45 -19.76 -8.90
CA GLU A 5 4.57 -20.69 -8.22
C GLU A 5 3.54 -19.97 -7.33
N ASN A 6 2.31 -20.49 -7.38
CA ASN A 6 1.21 -20.03 -6.56
C ASN A 6 1.38 -20.56 -5.13
N ASP A 7 1.85 -19.70 -4.23
CA ASP A 7 2.08 -19.98 -2.81
C ASP A 7 1.01 -19.26 -1.96
N PRO A 8 -0.08 -19.97 -1.55
CA PRO A 8 -1.16 -19.36 -0.81
C PRO A 8 -0.71 -18.88 0.58
N PRO A 9 -1.34 -17.83 1.13
CA PRO A 9 -1.00 -17.34 2.46
C PRO A 9 -1.28 -18.40 3.53
N TYR A 10 -0.45 -18.42 4.58
CA TYR A 10 -0.70 -19.27 5.75
C TYR A 10 -1.82 -18.67 6.62
N GLU A 11 -2.45 -19.50 7.44
CA GLU A 11 -3.42 -19.04 8.42
C GLU A 11 -2.81 -18.00 9.37
N GLY A 12 -3.51 -16.90 9.59
CA GLY A 12 -3.05 -15.79 10.44
C GLY A 12 -2.16 -14.77 9.74
N GLU A 13 -1.82 -14.96 8.47
CA GLU A 13 -1.06 -13.95 7.71
C GLU A 13 -1.91 -12.74 7.32
N ILE A 14 -1.25 -11.58 7.35
CA ILE A 14 -1.82 -10.34 6.82
C ILE A 14 -1.60 -10.31 5.31
N VAL A 15 -2.68 -10.08 4.58
CA VAL A 15 -2.68 -10.03 3.12
C VAL A 15 -3.37 -8.77 2.61
N TYR A 16 -2.84 -8.26 1.51
CA TYR A 16 -3.51 -7.26 0.66
C TYR A 16 -4.09 -8.03 -0.50
N LYS A 17 -5.37 -7.83 -0.77
CA LYS A 17 -6.05 -8.50 -1.88
C LYS A 17 -7.03 -7.56 -2.55
N ASP A 18 -7.35 -7.87 -3.79
CA ASP A 18 -8.53 -7.37 -4.47
C ASP A 18 -9.42 -8.56 -4.90
N ASP A 19 -10.38 -8.29 -5.77
CA ASP A 19 -11.31 -9.31 -6.29
C ASP A 19 -10.63 -10.39 -7.13
N MET A 20 -9.44 -10.14 -7.67
CA MET A 20 -8.66 -11.09 -8.46
C MET A 20 -7.76 -11.99 -7.59
N GLY A 21 -7.46 -11.58 -6.36
CA GLY A 21 -6.73 -12.38 -5.39
C GLY A 21 -5.67 -11.61 -4.61
N VAL A 22 -4.79 -12.35 -3.94
CA VAL A 22 -3.72 -11.79 -3.10
C VAL A 22 -2.74 -11.00 -3.96
N ILE A 23 -2.49 -9.76 -3.54
CA ILE A 23 -1.51 -8.83 -4.09
C ILE A 23 -0.21 -8.94 -3.31
N CYS A 24 -0.27 -8.99 -1.98
CA CYS A 24 0.91 -9.04 -1.13
C CYS A 24 0.59 -9.78 0.17
N ARG A 25 1.58 -10.44 0.78
CA ARG A 25 1.43 -11.21 2.02
C ARG A 25 2.52 -10.84 3.02
N CYS A 26 2.27 -11.13 4.29
CA CYS A 26 3.18 -10.79 5.38
C CYS A 26 3.55 -9.29 5.35
N TRP A 27 2.54 -8.42 5.28
CA TRP A 27 2.71 -6.97 5.06
C TRP A 27 3.22 -6.67 3.65
N ASN A 28 4.00 -5.61 3.44
CA ASN A 28 4.60 -5.26 2.13
C ASN A 28 5.76 -6.21 1.73
N TRP A 29 5.68 -7.49 2.08
CA TRP A 29 6.69 -8.48 1.74
C TRP A 29 6.30 -9.26 0.47
N ARG A 30 6.96 -8.90 -0.64
CA ARG A 30 6.77 -9.47 -1.99
C ARG A 30 5.38 -9.19 -2.56
N GLU A 31 5.35 -8.28 -3.53
CA GLU A 31 4.14 -7.93 -4.26
C GLU A 31 3.93 -8.79 -5.50
N ALA A 32 2.68 -8.96 -5.90
CA ALA A 32 2.28 -9.68 -7.09
C ALA A 32 2.76 -8.92 -8.32
N GLN A 33 3.32 -9.67 -9.28
CA GLN A 33 3.81 -9.09 -10.54
C GLN A 33 2.73 -8.30 -11.29
N ARG A 34 1.46 -8.69 -11.18
CA ARG A 34 0.33 -8.05 -11.87
C ARG A 34 0.06 -6.60 -11.42
N THR A 35 0.44 -6.23 -10.20
CA THR A 35 0.23 -4.88 -9.64
C THR A 35 1.52 -4.05 -9.62
N MET A 36 2.59 -4.58 -10.21
CA MET A 36 3.88 -3.90 -10.29
C MET A 36 3.75 -2.56 -11.01
N LEU A 37 4.37 -1.53 -10.44
CA LEU A 37 4.47 -0.23 -11.10
C LEU A 37 5.32 -0.35 -12.37
N THR A 38 4.85 0.26 -13.46
CA THR A 38 5.53 0.30 -14.75
C THR A 38 5.67 1.75 -15.19
N GLU A 39 6.44 1.99 -16.25
CA GLU A 39 6.57 3.32 -16.86
C GLU A 39 5.24 3.83 -17.44
N GLN A 40 4.28 2.94 -17.67
CA GLN A 40 2.94 3.28 -18.15
C GLN A 40 1.97 3.61 -17.00
N THR A 41 2.33 3.33 -15.74
CA THR A 41 1.45 3.61 -14.59
C THR A 41 1.19 5.11 -14.44
N LYS A 42 -0.10 5.50 -14.46
CA LYS A 42 -0.55 6.89 -14.25
C LYS A 42 -1.30 7.12 -12.94
N ARG A 43 -1.78 6.03 -12.33
CA ARG A 43 -2.53 6.01 -11.08
C ARG A 43 -1.97 4.87 -10.25
N ALA A 44 -1.56 5.15 -9.02
CA ALA A 44 -0.94 4.19 -8.14
C ALA A 44 -1.58 4.27 -6.76
N PHE A 45 -1.66 3.13 -6.09
CA PHE A 45 -2.01 3.03 -4.68
C PHE A 45 -0.75 2.64 -3.92
N LEU A 46 -0.39 3.41 -2.89
CA LEU A 46 0.80 3.18 -2.07
C LEU A 46 0.35 2.99 -0.63
N CYS A 47 0.82 1.92 0.01
CA CYS A 47 0.51 1.61 1.40
C CYS A 47 1.74 1.82 2.29
N MET A 48 1.50 2.29 3.51
CA MET A 48 2.52 2.35 4.56
C MET A 48 1.83 1.99 5.88
N GLU A 49 2.43 1.08 6.64
CA GLU A 49 1.85 0.58 7.87
C GLU A 49 2.75 0.83 9.08
N SER A 50 2.12 0.98 10.23
CA SER A 50 2.79 0.93 11.53
C SER A 50 1.89 0.16 12.50
N ILE A 51 2.49 -0.79 13.21
CA ILE A 51 1.81 -1.56 14.28
C ILE A 51 2.06 -0.97 15.67
N ASP A 52 2.86 0.11 15.73
CA ASP A 52 3.28 0.75 16.96
C ASP A 52 2.51 2.05 17.13
N ASP A 53 1.54 2.04 18.05
CA ASP A 53 0.68 3.19 18.33
C ASP A 53 1.47 4.44 18.74
N THR A 54 2.68 4.28 19.28
CA THR A 54 3.54 5.41 19.67
C THR A 54 4.15 6.13 18.46
N ARG A 55 4.08 5.51 17.28
CA ARG A 55 4.66 6.00 16.03
C ARG A 55 3.65 6.59 15.06
N HIS A 56 2.39 6.75 15.46
CA HIS A 56 1.35 7.33 14.61
C HIS A 56 1.74 8.70 14.03
N GLU A 57 2.35 9.57 14.84
CA GLU A 57 2.81 10.87 14.36
C GLU A 57 3.93 10.74 13.32
N ALA A 58 4.86 9.80 13.52
CA ALA A 58 5.92 9.53 12.56
C ALA A 58 5.37 8.94 11.25
N LEU A 59 4.35 8.08 11.32
CA LEU A 59 3.64 7.55 10.14
C LEU A 59 2.96 8.68 9.37
N HIS A 60 2.28 9.59 10.08
CA HIS A 60 1.62 10.73 9.46
C HIS A 60 2.62 11.67 8.77
N GLN A 61 3.75 11.96 9.40
CA GLN A 61 4.84 12.75 8.81
C GLN A 61 5.45 12.07 7.60
N ALA A 62 5.68 10.75 7.65
CA ALA A 62 6.19 9.98 6.52
C ALA A 62 5.22 9.98 5.32
N LEU A 63 3.90 9.91 5.57
CA LEU A 63 2.88 10.04 4.53
C LEU A 63 2.89 11.44 3.89
N GLU A 64 3.07 12.49 4.69
CA GLU A 64 3.21 13.87 4.20
C GLU A 64 4.46 14.03 3.33
N GLU A 65 5.59 13.53 3.81
CA GLU A 65 6.87 13.60 3.09
C GLU A 65 6.79 12.86 1.76
N LEU A 66 6.24 11.64 1.76
CA LEU A 66 6.03 10.87 0.54
C LEU A 66 5.14 11.61 -0.47
N ALA A 67 4.03 12.19 -0.01
CA ALA A 67 3.15 12.97 -0.88
C ALA A 67 3.87 14.18 -1.49
N CYS A 68 4.63 14.92 -0.67
CA CYS A 68 5.45 16.04 -1.13
C CYS A 68 6.48 15.61 -2.19
N LEU A 69 7.16 14.48 -1.96
CA LEU A 69 8.16 13.94 -2.89
C LEU A 69 7.51 13.53 -4.22
N ILE A 70 6.38 12.83 -4.18
CA ILE A 70 5.64 12.43 -5.39
C ILE A 70 5.24 13.67 -6.18
N GLN A 71 4.61 14.66 -5.54
CA GLN A 71 4.18 15.89 -6.22
C GLN A 71 5.36 16.65 -6.82
N ARG A 72 6.48 16.73 -6.10
CA ARG A 72 7.68 17.43 -6.55
C ARG A 72 8.39 16.75 -7.71
N HIS A 73 8.52 15.42 -7.67
CA HIS A 73 9.38 14.68 -8.59
C HIS A 73 8.64 14.00 -9.73
N LEU A 74 7.41 13.55 -9.51
CA LEU A 74 6.60 12.83 -10.51
C LEU A 74 5.47 13.70 -11.06
N GLY A 75 5.12 14.78 -10.35
CA GLY A 75 3.93 15.57 -10.65
C GLY A 75 2.64 14.83 -10.28
N GLY A 76 1.51 15.51 -10.46
CA GLY A 76 0.18 14.95 -10.19
C GLY A 76 -0.38 15.30 -8.80
N THR A 77 -1.51 14.67 -8.48
CA THR A 77 -2.25 14.90 -7.24
C THR A 77 -2.15 13.69 -6.33
N VAL A 78 -1.96 13.93 -5.03
CA VAL A 78 -1.92 12.88 -4.01
C VAL A 78 -3.10 13.08 -3.06
N LYS A 79 -3.89 12.02 -2.87
CA LYS A 79 -4.88 11.92 -1.80
C LYS A 79 -4.31 10.98 -0.74
N LYS A 80 -4.32 11.39 0.52
CA LYS A 80 -3.83 10.60 1.65
C LYS A 80 -5.00 10.19 2.52
N HIS A 81 -4.94 8.96 3.02
CA HIS A 81 -5.94 8.40 3.91
C HIS A 81 -5.23 7.61 5.01
N LEU A 82 -5.73 7.70 6.24
CA LEU A 82 -5.25 6.94 7.38
C LEU A 82 -6.40 6.07 7.87
N LEU A 83 -6.15 4.76 7.95
CA LEU A 83 -7.08 3.77 8.45
C LEU A 83 -6.59 3.25 9.80
N ASP A 84 -7.51 2.99 10.72
CA ASP A 84 -7.26 2.37 12.01
C ASP A 84 -8.42 1.41 12.34
N ALA A 85 -8.39 0.79 13.52
CA ALA A 85 -9.45 -0.13 13.95
C ALA A 85 -10.84 0.54 14.08
N ARG A 86 -10.91 1.88 14.13
CA ARG A 86 -12.17 2.65 14.21
C ARG A 86 -12.62 3.16 12.83
N HIS A 87 -11.69 3.32 11.89
CA HIS A 87 -11.91 3.70 10.50
C HIS A 87 -11.25 2.66 9.61
N SER A 88 -11.88 1.49 9.47
CA SER A 88 -11.28 0.32 8.80
C SER A 88 -11.45 0.33 7.28
N GLU A 89 -12.22 1.27 6.74
CA GLU A 89 -12.51 1.36 5.30
C GLU A 89 -12.63 2.82 4.85
N ILE A 90 -12.33 3.05 3.57
CA ILE A 90 -12.53 4.34 2.93
C ILE A 90 -12.89 4.16 1.45
N PRO A 91 -13.95 4.83 0.95
CA PRO A 91 -14.21 4.86 -0.47
C PRO A 91 -13.15 5.72 -1.19
N ILE A 92 -12.51 5.14 -2.20
CA ILE A 92 -11.64 5.90 -3.11
C ILE A 92 -12.53 6.44 -4.23
N ILE A 93 -12.85 7.74 -4.15
CA ILE A 93 -13.65 8.45 -5.15
C ILE A 93 -12.73 9.41 -5.88
N ASP A 94 -12.70 9.32 -7.21
CA ASP A 94 -11.90 10.16 -8.09
C ASP A 94 -12.73 11.11 -8.95
#